data_AF-A0A0K2RF50-F1
#
_entry.id   AF-A0A0K2RF50-F1
#
_cell.length_a   1.000
_cell.length_b   1.000
_cell.length_c   1.000
_cell.angle_alpha   90.00
_cell.angle_beta   90.00
_cell.angle_gamma   90.00
#
_symmetry.space_group_name_H-M   'P 1'
#
loop_
_entity.id
_entity.type
_entity.pdbx_description
1 polymer ?
#
loop_
_entity_poly.entity_id
_entity_poly.type
_entity_poly.pdbx_seq_one_letter_code
_entity_poly.pdbx_strand_id
1 'polypeptide(L)'
;MPPRRVLGRPAPGTTQRQPTGAGDAGVAAAAVALADGITDIPTILRRATAWSAAAVLMPAAGEISPLYADLEDQLILSWKETL
;
A
#
# COMPACT_ATOMS: atom_id res chain seq x y z
N MET A 1 -0.88 -19.00 38.58
CA MET A 1 -1.31 -18.80 37.17
C MET A 1 -1.52 -17.31 36.95
N PRO A 2 -0.86 -16.66 35.97
CA PRO A 2 -1.21 -15.28 35.63
C PRO A 2 -2.54 -15.25 34.85
N PRO A 3 -3.35 -14.18 34.98
CA PRO A 3 -4.63 -14.08 34.30
C PRO A 3 -4.47 -13.94 32.78
N ARG A 4 -5.28 -14.69 32.03
CA ARG A 4 -5.43 -14.57 30.57
C ARG A 4 -5.85 -13.15 30.21
N ARG A 5 -5.01 -12.44 29.47
CA ARG A 5 -5.34 -11.12 28.89
C ARG A 5 -6.45 -11.32 27.86
N VAL A 6 -7.69 -10.98 28.23
CA VAL A 6 -8.78 -10.88 27.26
C VAL A 6 -8.46 -9.69 26.38
N LEU A 7 -8.04 -9.94 25.14
CA LEU A 7 -7.92 -8.91 24.11
C LEU A 7 -9.34 -8.37 23.86
N GLY A 8 -9.64 -7.22 24.46
CA GLY A 8 -10.90 -6.52 24.23
C GLY A 8 -11.06 -6.21 22.74
N ARG A 9 -12.31 -6.27 22.26
CA ARG A 9 -12.69 -5.90 20.89
C ARG A 9 -12.08 -4.52 20.56
N PRO A 10 -11.44 -4.35 19.38
CA PRO A 10 -10.90 -3.05 19.00
C PRO A 10 -11.99 -1.97 19.07
N ALA A 11 -11.61 -0.77 19.48
CA ALA A 11 -12.55 0.35 19.55
C ALA A 11 -13.17 0.61 18.16
N PRO A 12 -14.46 0.96 18.07
CA PRO A 12 -15.07 1.38 16.81
C PRO A 12 -14.25 2.53 16.21
N GLY A 13 -13.74 2.35 14.99
CA GLY A 13 -12.85 3.32 14.32
C GLY A 13 -11.37 2.93 14.27
N THR A 14 -10.98 1.80 14.85
CA THR A 14 -9.66 1.21 14.57
C THR A 14 -9.70 0.50 13.22
N THR A 15 -9.29 1.18 12.15
CA THR A 15 -9.09 0.53 10.85
C THR A 15 -7.96 -0.48 11.02
N GLN A 16 -8.29 -1.77 11.08
CA GLN A 16 -7.33 -2.84 11.22
C GLN A 16 -6.54 -2.93 9.91
N ARG A 17 -5.42 -2.23 9.82
CA ARG A 17 -4.57 -2.25 8.62
C ARG A 17 -3.98 -3.64 8.44
N GLN A 18 -4.26 -4.29 7.32
CA GLN A 18 -3.74 -5.61 7.01
C GLN A 18 -2.64 -5.47 5.95
N PRO A 19 -1.36 -5.64 6.30
CA PRO A 19 -0.28 -5.41 5.34
C PRO A 19 -0.15 -6.51 4.27
N THR A 20 -0.90 -7.60 4.39
CA THR A 20 -0.90 -8.72 3.44
C THR A 20 -1.40 -8.27 2.08
N GLY A 21 -0.70 -8.65 1.02
CA GLY A 21 -1.05 -8.28 -0.37
C GLY A 21 -0.53 -6.91 -0.81
N ALA A 22 0.12 -6.12 0.06
CA ALA A 22 0.71 -4.84 -0.34
C ALA A 22 1.80 -5.00 -1.40
N GLY A 23 2.65 -6.03 -1.28
CA GLY A 23 3.66 -6.35 -2.27
C GLY A 23 3.07 -6.76 -3.62
N ASP A 24 2.04 -7.61 -3.60
CA ASP A 24 1.33 -8.06 -4.81
C ASP A 24 0.66 -6.88 -5.52
N ALA A 25 0.02 -5.99 -4.76
CA ALA A 25 -0.57 -4.76 -5.29
C ALA A 25 0.48 -3.84 -5.92
N GLY A 26 1.64 -3.69 -5.30
CA GLY A 26 2.75 -2.90 -5.85
C GLY A 26 3.32 -3.49 -7.15
N VAL A 27 3.49 -4.81 -7.22
CA VAL A 27 3.94 -5.47 -8.45
C VAL A 27 2.89 -5.38 -9.55
N ALA A 28 1.60 -5.57 -9.22
CA ALA A 28 0.50 -5.44 -10.17
C ALA A 28 0.43 -4.01 -10.74
N ALA A 29 0.57 -2.99 -9.89
CA ALA A 29 0.61 -1.60 -10.30
C ALA A 29 1.76 -1.28 -11.26
N ALA A 30 2.95 -1.80 -10.98
CA ALA A 30 4.10 -1.63 -11.88
C ALA A 30 3.86 -2.35 -13.22
N ALA A 31 3.30 -3.56 -13.20
CA ALA A 31 2.95 -4.30 -14.40
C ALA A 31 1.89 -3.58 -15.25
N VAL A 32 0.86 -3.00 -14.62
CA VAL A 32 -0.15 -2.18 -15.28
C VAL A 32 0.49 -0.95 -15.92
N ALA A 33 1.36 -0.22 -15.21
CA ALA A 33 2.06 0.93 -15.76
C ALA A 33 2.89 0.56 -17.01
N LEU A 34 3.63 -0.55 -16.94
CA LEU A 34 4.41 -1.06 -18.08
C LEU A 34 3.52 -1.50 -19.24
N ALA A 35 2.39 -2.15 -18.97
CA ALA A 35 1.41 -2.56 -19.99
C ALA A 35 0.76 -1.34 -20.68
N ASP A 36 0.57 -0.24 -19.95
CA ASP A 36 0.12 1.06 -20.48
C ASP A 36 1.22 1.82 -21.24
N GLY A 37 2.43 1.25 -21.37
CA GLY A 37 3.57 1.87 -22.04
C GLY A 37 4.29 2.94 -21.22
N ILE A 38 4.01 3.04 -19.92
CA ILE A 38 4.72 3.95 -19.02
C ILE A 38 6.07 3.34 -18.69
N THR A 39 7.16 4.01 -19.10
CA THR A 39 8.53 3.59 -18.81
C THR A 39 9.26 4.54 -17.86
N ASP A 40 8.63 5.62 -17.44
CA ASP A 40 9.19 6.58 -16.49
C ASP A 40 9.25 5.96 -15.08
N ILE A 41 10.47 5.70 -14.60
CA ILE A 41 10.73 5.06 -13.30
C ILE A 41 10.05 5.82 -12.14
N PRO A 42 10.18 7.16 -11.99
CA PRO A 42 9.44 7.90 -10.97
C PRO A 42 7.94 7.65 -10.98
N THR A 43 7.31 7.66 -12.16
CA THR A 43 5.86 7.40 -12.29
C THR A 43 5.51 5.98 -11.87
N ILE A 44 6.27 4.99 -12.33
CA ILE A 44 6.06 3.59 -11.94
C ILE A 44 6.20 3.41 -10.42
N LEU A 45 7.23 4.01 -9.81
CA LEU A 45 7.46 3.92 -8.37
C LEU A 45 6.34 4.60 -7.56
N ARG A 46 5.81 5.74 -8.02
CA ARG A 46 4.66 6.38 -7.36
C ARG A 46 3.44 5.48 -7.40
N ARG A 47 3.05 5.00 -8.58
CA ARG A 47 1.88 4.13 -8.74
C ARG A 47 2.00 2.83 -7.93
N ALA A 48 3.16 2.18 -8.01
CA ALA A 48 3.43 0.96 -7.25
C ALA A 48 3.34 1.17 -5.74
N THR A 49 3.91 2.26 -5.24
CA THR A 49 3.86 2.58 -3.81
C THR A 49 2.45 2.96 -3.36
N ALA A 50 1.71 3.69 -4.20
CA ALA A 50 0.34 4.10 -3.91
C ALA A 50 -0.61 2.90 -3.79
N TRP A 51 -0.53 1.95 -4.72
CA TRP A 51 -1.33 0.72 -4.66
C TRP A 51 -0.92 -0.17 -3.48
N SER A 52 0.37 -0.26 -3.19
CA SER A 52 0.87 -0.96 -2.00
C SER A 52 0.27 -0.36 -0.72
N ALA A 53 0.30 0.97 -0.58
CA ALA A 53 -0.26 1.67 0.58
C ALA A 53 -1.79 1.53 0.66
N ALA A 54 -2.48 1.60 -0.48
CA ALA A 54 -3.92 1.43 -0.57
C ALA A 54 -4.39 0.02 -0.17
N ALA A 55 -3.62 -1.02 -0.48
CA ALA A 55 -3.91 -2.38 -0.04
C ALA A 55 -3.83 -2.53 1.50
N VAL A 56 -2.87 -1.85 2.14
CA VAL A 56 -2.72 -1.86 3.61
C VAL A 56 -3.92 -1.21 4.32
N LEU A 57 -4.65 -0.32 3.64
CA LEU A 57 -5.84 0.32 4.18
C LEU A 57 -7.07 -0.59 4.16
N MET A 58 -7.02 -1.69 3.39
CA MET A 58 -8.13 -2.62 3.26
C MET A 58 -8.10 -3.69 4.34
N PRO A 59 -9.28 -4.17 4.80
CA PRO A 59 -9.36 -5.21 5.82
C PRO A 59 -9.01 -6.61 5.28
N ALA A 60 -9.07 -6.81 3.95
CA ALA A 60 -8.81 -8.09 3.29
C ALA A 60 -7.71 -7.95 2.23
N ALA A 61 -6.84 -8.95 2.17
CA ALA A 61 -5.80 -9.05 1.14
C ALA A 61 -6.40 -9.20 -0.26
N GLY A 62 -5.79 -8.53 -1.24
CA GLY A 62 -6.25 -8.52 -2.63
C GLY A 62 -7.26 -7.40 -2.95
N GLU A 63 -7.69 -6.63 -1.96
CA GLU A 63 -8.47 -5.41 -2.16
C GLU A 63 -7.56 -4.18 -2.18
N ILE A 64 -7.93 -3.19 -2.99
CA ILE A 64 -7.22 -1.91 -3.09
C ILE A 64 -8.20 -0.80 -2.71
N SER A 65 -7.80 0.05 -1.75
CA SER A 65 -8.59 1.24 -1.38
C SER A 65 -8.72 2.19 -2.57
N PRO A 66 -9.89 2.79 -2.83
CA PRO A 66 -10.09 3.75 -3.92
C PRO A 66 -9.25 5.03 -3.76
N LEU A 67 -8.64 5.24 -2.59
CA LEU A 67 -7.73 6.36 -2.31
C LEU A 67 -6.36 6.21 -3.00
N TYR A 68 -6.12 5.15 -3.78
CA TYR A 68 -4.82 4.93 -4.43
C TYR A 68 -4.40 6.11 -5.32
N ALA A 69 -5.32 6.80 -5.99
CA ALA A 69 -5.00 7.95 -6.83
C ALA A 69 -4.52 9.15 -5.98
N ASP A 70 -5.25 9.46 -4.91
CA ASP A 70 -4.87 10.54 -3.98
C ASP A 70 -3.52 10.24 -3.31
N LEU A 71 -3.23 8.98 -3.01
CA LEU A 71 -1.96 8.54 -2.45
C LEU A 71 -0.82 8.69 -3.46
N GLU A 72 -1.07 8.44 -4.75
CA GLU A 72 -0.08 8.60 -5.83
C GLU A 72 0.39 10.06 -5.92
N ASP A 73 -0.53 11.01 -5.85
CA ASP A 73 -0.24 12.45 -5.90
C ASP A 73 0.51 12.98 -4.67
N GLN A 74 0.37 12.31 -3.52
CA GLN A 74 1.03 12.68 -2.26
C GLN A 74 2.47 12.15 -2.15
N LEU A 75 2.93 11.31 -3.09
CA LEU A 75 4.24 10.66 -3.00
C LEU A 75 5.39 11.57 -3.40
N ILE A 76 6.28 11.79 -2.43
CA ILE A 76 7.56 12.46 -2.60
C ILE A 76 8.62 11.40 -2.83
N LEU A 77 9.29 11.46 -3.98
CA LEU A 77 10.45 10.63 -4.30
C LEU A 77 11.72 11.42 -4.06
N SER A 78 12.68 10.80 -3.37
CA SER A 78 14.05 11.31 -3.24
C SER A 78 15.03 10.24 -3.68
N TRP A 79 16.13 10.68 -4.28
CA TRP A 79 17.19 9.80 -4.73
C TRP A 79 18.36 9.88 -3.77
N LYS A 80 18.98 8.74 -3.50
CA LYS A 80 20.25 8.70 -2.80
C LYS A 80 21.36 8.59 -3.84
N GLU A 81 22.17 9.63 -3.97
CA GLU A 81 23.43 9.51 -4.70
C GLU A 81 24.30 8.50 -3.96
N THR A 82 24.75 7.48 -4.69
CA THR A 82 25.69 6.50 -4.16
C THR A 82 27.08 6.99 -4.55
N LEU A 83 27.83 7.50 -3.55
CA LEU A 83 29.25 7.83 -3.68
C LEU A 83 30.09 6.56 -3.84
#